data_AF-A0A930DTK7-F1
#
_entry.id   AF-A0A930DTK7-F1
#
_cell.length_a   1.000
_cell.length_b   1.000
_cell.length_c   1.000
_cell.angle_alpha   90.00
_cell.angle_beta   90.00
_cell.angle_gamma   90.00
#
_symmetry.space_group_name_H-M   'P 1'
#
loop_
_entity.id
_entity.type
_entity.pdbx_description
1 polymer ?
#
loop_
_entity_poly.entity_id
_entity_poly.type
_entity_poly.pdbx_seq_one_letter_code
_entity_poly.pdbx_strand_id
1 'polypeptide(L)'
;MQVTIKDDFDLEKIIDSGQCFRGKSLEDGSYRFISGDSAIYLRPKEGEPGVYTVSCDQKSWETIWFPFFDLERCYSEIAVSESGKHEFVDQAIAHGRGVRLLRQDPWEMLLTFIISQRKSIPAIIKSVEALSEKYGHDIVTEQERLKAFPSPEEMKDATEEELAACGLGYRVKYILDAIKKVNSGELNLQAIAELPDDALLEKLQTVMGVGIKVANC
;
A
#
# COMPACT_ATOMS: atom_id res chain seq x y z
N MET A 1 18.23 -11.03 -7.61
CA MET A 1 19.19 -11.61 -6.62
C MET A 1 18.47 -12.50 -5.60
N GLN A 2 19.17 -13.13 -4.66
CA GLN A 2 18.56 -13.88 -3.55
C GLN A 2 18.63 -13.09 -2.24
N VAL A 3 17.56 -13.15 -1.45
CA VAL A 3 17.48 -12.55 -0.12
C VAL A 3 16.96 -13.59 0.88
N THR A 4 17.34 -13.44 2.14
CA THR A 4 16.87 -14.30 3.24
C THR A 4 16.19 -13.44 4.29
N ILE A 5 14.92 -13.71 4.54
CA ILE A 5 14.11 -13.09 5.59
C ILE A 5 13.96 -14.12 6.71
N LYS A 6 14.43 -13.78 7.91
CA LYS A 6 14.51 -14.71 9.05
C LYS A 6 13.32 -14.60 10.02
N ASP A 7 12.54 -13.53 9.90
CA ASP A 7 11.40 -13.22 10.76
C ASP A 7 10.07 -13.57 10.07
N ASP A 8 8.94 -13.37 10.75
CA ASP A 8 7.60 -13.59 10.21
C ASP A 8 7.37 -12.79 8.91
N PHE A 9 7.18 -13.49 7.80
CA PHE A 9 6.93 -12.89 6.48
C PHE A 9 6.15 -13.86 5.56
N ASP A 10 4.90 -13.53 5.27
CA ASP A 10 4.01 -14.29 4.40
C ASP A 10 3.39 -13.35 3.36
N LEU A 11 3.78 -13.52 2.10
CA LEU A 11 3.39 -12.63 1.01
C LEU A 11 1.89 -12.66 0.72
N GLU A 12 1.25 -13.83 0.86
CA GLU A 12 -0.19 -13.98 0.62
C GLU A 12 -0.97 -13.28 1.73
N LYS A 13 -0.60 -13.51 2.99
CA LYS A 13 -1.24 -12.83 4.12
C LYS A 13 -1.02 -11.31 4.11
N ILE A 14 0.16 -10.85 3.68
CA ILE A 14 0.43 -9.42 3.51
C ILE A 14 -0.54 -8.82 2.47
N ILE A 15 -0.70 -9.45 1.31
CA ILE A 15 -1.62 -8.98 0.27
C ILE A 15 -3.08 -9.00 0.75
N ASP A 16 -3.49 -10.09 1.40
CA ASP A 16 -4.89 -10.31 1.79
C ASP A 16 -5.29 -9.62 3.11
N SER A 17 -4.34 -8.98 3.80
CA SER A 17 -4.58 -8.26 5.06
C SER A 17 -5.50 -7.03 4.92
N GLY A 18 -5.75 -6.56 3.70
CA GLY A 18 -6.57 -5.37 3.43
C GLY A 18 -5.82 -4.04 3.56
N GLN A 19 -4.49 -4.07 3.75
CA GLN A 19 -3.66 -2.86 3.84
C GLN A 19 -3.19 -2.34 2.48
N CYS A 20 -3.11 -3.20 1.46
CA CYS A 20 -2.64 -2.85 0.12
C CYS A 20 -3.61 -3.40 -0.93
N PHE A 21 -3.67 -2.75 -2.10
CA PHE A 21 -4.65 -3.10 -3.15
C PHE A 21 -4.01 -3.31 -4.53
N ARG A 22 -2.68 -3.18 -4.63
CA ARG A 22 -1.91 -3.37 -5.86
C ARG A 22 -0.87 -4.49 -5.77
N GLY A 23 -0.75 -5.12 -4.59
CA GLY A 23 -0.02 -6.37 -4.41
C GLY A 23 -0.74 -7.52 -5.12
N LYS A 24 -0.01 -8.40 -5.80
CA LYS A 24 -0.61 -9.47 -6.62
C LYS A 24 0.20 -10.77 -6.55
N SER A 25 -0.48 -11.89 -6.36
CA SER A 25 0.06 -13.23 -6.66
C SER A 25 -0.05 -13.52 -8.15
N LEU A 26 1.02 -14.04 -8.75
CA LEU A 26 1.13 -14.34 -10.18
C LEU A 26 1.07 -15.85 -10.42
N GLU A 27 0.68 -16.23 -11.64
CA GLU A 27 0.47 -17.65 -12.02
C GLU A 27 1.74 -18.49 -11.93
N ASP A 28 2.92 -17.88 -12.01
CA ASP A 28 4.22 -18.56 -11.90
C ASP A 28 4.69 -18.75 -10.45
N GLY A 29 3.86 -18.39 -9.47
CA GLY A 29 4.13 -18.47 -8.04
C GLY A 29 4.97 -17.30 -7.49
N SER A 30 5.23 -16.27 -8.31
CA SER A 30 5.83 -15.02 -7.82
C SER A 30 4.77 -14.03 -7.32
N TYR A 31 5.21 -13.07 -6.53
CA TYR A 31 4.39 -12.02 -5.96
C TYR A 31 4.92 -10.67 -6.40
N ARG A 32 4.04 -9.78 -6.85
CA ARG A 32 4.37 -8.44 -7.31
C ARG A 32 3.90 -7.38 -6.34
N PHE A 33 4.77 -6.42 -6.04
CA PHE A 33 4.45 -5.18 -5.33
C PHE A 33 4.91 -3.98 -6.14
N ILE A 34 4.21 -2.86 -5.99
CA ILE A 34 4.50 -1.58 -6.65
C ILE A 34 4.52 -0.50 -5.57
N SER A 35 5.50 0.40 -5.62
CA SER A 35 5.58 1.57 -4.75
C SER A 35 6.30 2.70 -5.49
N GLY A 36 5.63 3.84 -5.65
CA GLY A 36 6.10 4.91 -6.54
C GLY A 36 6.39 4.37 -7.94
N ASP A 37 7.60 4.63 -8.44
CA ASP A 37 8.05 4.23 -9.77
C ASP A 37 8.73 2.85 -9.79
N SER A 38 8.71 2.13 -8.66
CA SER A 38 9.41 0.85 -8.49
C SER A 38 8.45 -0.32 -8.42
N ALA A 39 8.83 -1.42 -9.06
CA ALA A 39 8.15 -2.72 -8.95
C ALA A 39 9.14 -3.82 -8.57
N ILE A 40 8.70 -4.75 -7.73
CA ILE A 40 9.46 -5.94 -7.35
C ILE A 40 8.62 -7.19 -7.59
N TYR A 41 9.31 -8.23 -8.04
CA TYR A 41 8.80 -9.59 -8.12
C TYR A 41 9.58 -10.44 -7.12
N LEU A 42 8.88 -11.08 -6.19
CA LEU A 42 9.44 -12.00 -5.19
C LEU A 42 8.94 -13.40 -5.47
N ARG A 43 9.85 -14.36 -5.62
CA ARG A 43 9.52 -15.78 -5.75
C ARG A 43 10.11 -16.55 -4.58
N PRO A 44 9.28 -17.19 -3.72
CA PRO A 44 9.78 -18.09 -2.68
C PRO A 44 10.61 -19.21 -3.31
N LYS A 45 11.74 -19.55 -2.68
CA LYS A 45 12.58 -20.66 -3.14
C LYS A 45 12.05 -21.98 -2.58
N GLU A 46 11.76 -22.92 -3.47
CA GLU A 46 11.22 -24.22 -3.10
C GLU A 46 12.19 -24.96 -2.16
N GLY A 47 11.66 -25.49 -1.06
CA GLY A 47 12.45 -26.23 -0.06
C GLY A 47 13.33 -25.36 0.86
N GLU A 48 13.36 -24.04 0.68
CA GLU A 48 14.17 -23.12 1.49
C GLU A 48 13.29 -21.99 2.09
N PRO A 49 12.60 -22.25 3.22
CA PRO A 49 11.77 -21.26 3.88
C PRO A 49 12.52 -19.97 4.19
N GLY A 50 11.88 -18.83 3.94
CA GLY A 50 12.47 -17.50 4.14
C GLY A 50 13.48 -17.06 3.07
N VAL A 51 13.79 -17.90 2.07
CA VAL A 51 14.65 -17.53 0.94
C VAL A 51 13.81 -17.15 -0.26
N TYR A 52 14.08 -15.98 -0.83
CA TYR A 52 13.34 -15.44 -1.98
C TYR A 52 14.29 -15.04 -3.10
N THR A 53 13.89 -15.32 -4.34
CA THR A 53 14.48 -14.67 -5.52
C THR A 53 13.73 -13.38 -5.77
N VAL A 54 14.46 -12.26 -5.84
CA VAL A 54 13.90 -10.92 -6.08
C VAL A 54 14.41 -10.32 -7.38
N SER A 55 13.56 -9.59 -8.10
CA SER A 55 13.88 -8.98 -9.40
C SER A 55 14.77 -7.72 -9.33
N CYS A 56 14.96 -7.14 -8.14
CA CYS A 56 15.72 -5.90 -7.97
C CYS A 56 17.21 -6.14 -7.66
N ASP A 57 18.00 -5.07 -7.75
CA ASP A 57 19.39 -5.05 -7.30
C ASP A 57 19.52 -4.83 -5.78
N GLN A 58 20.74 -4.99 -5.26
CA GLN A 58 21.01 -4.88 -3.82
C GLN A 58 20.64 -3.50 -3.27
N LYS A 59 20.93 -2.44 -4.04
CA LYS A 59 20.66 -1.06 -3.61
C LYS A 59 19.15 -0.83 -3.48
N SER A 60 18.37 -1.20 -4.50
CA SER A 60 16.91 -1.03 -4.49
C SER A 60 16.27 -1.86 -3.39
N TRP A 61 16.79 -3.06 -3.11
CA TRP A 61 16.35 -3.84 -1.96
C TRP A 61 16.58 -3.10 -0.66
N GLU A 62 17.80 -2.61 -0.41
CA GLU A 62 18.15 -1.93 0.84
C GLU A 62 17.39 -0.61 1.04
N THR A 63 17.21 0.18 -0.03
CA THR A 63 16.66 1.54 0.09
C THR A 63 15.15 1.65 -0.12
N ILE A 64 14.53 0.66 -0.78
CA ILE A 64 13.09 0.69 -1.12
C ILE A 64 12.37 -0.49 -0.47
N TRP A 65 12.76 -1.72 -0.81
CA TRP A 65 11.94 -2.89 -0.48
C TRP A 65 12.10 -3.36 0.96
N PHE A 66 13.31 -3.31 1.51
CA PHE A 66 13.58 -3.59 2.92
C PHE A 66 12.78 -2.68 3.87
N PRO A 67 12.78 -1.34 3.68
CA PRO A 67 11.91 -0.46 4.46
C PRO A 67 10.43 -0.61 4.12
N PHE A 68 10.06 -0.82 2.84
CA PHE A 68 8.67 -1.04 2.42
C PHE A 68 8.02 -2.22 3.15
N PHE A 69 8.73 -3.34 3.28
CA PHE A 69 8.25 -4.54 4.01
C PHE A 69 8.46 -4.47 5.53
N ASP A 70 8.92 -3.33 6.06
CA ASP A 70 9.22 -3.10 7.48
C ASP A 70 10.17 -4.16 8.07
N LEU A 71 11.16 -4.63 7.30
CA LEU A 71 12.00 -5.78 7.67
C LEU A 71 13.01 -5.51 8.80
N GLU A 72 13.16 -4.26 9.23
CA GLU A 72 13.96 -3.90 10.40
C GLU A 72 13.29 -4.32 11.72
N ARG A 73 11.95 -4.35 11.76
CA ARG A 73 11.17 -4.67 12.96
C ARG A 73 11.13 -6.18 13.19
N CYS A 74 11.22 -6.63 14.45
CA CYS A 74 11.04 -8.04 14.80
C CYS A 74 9.58 -8.33 15.16
N TYR A 75 8.79 -8.83 14.21
CA TYR A 75 7.37 -9.16 14.42
C TYR A 75 7.20 -10.40 15.28
N SER A 76 8.12 -11.35 15.21
CA SER A 76 8.10 -12.51 16.11
C SER A 76 8.28 -12.12 17.58
N GLU A 77 9.08 -11.09 17.89
CA GLU A 77 9.19 -10.54 19.25
C GLU A 77 7.89 -9.87 19.71
N ILE A 78 7.22 -9.13 18.82
CA ILE A 78 5.89 -8.54 19.11
C ILE A 78 4.87 -9.65 19.38
N ALA A 79 4.86 -10.69 18.54
CA ALA A 79 3.99 -11.84 18.74
C ALA A 79 4.23 -12.50 20.10
N VAL A 80 5.50 -12.68 20.51
CA VAL A 80 5.84 -13.23 21.83
C VAL A 80 5.43 -12.29 22.96
N SER A 81 5.61 -10.97 22.81
CA SER A 81 5.26 -10.00 23.87
C SER A 81 3.77 -9.90 24.12
N GLU A 82 2.94 -10.21 23.13
CA GLU A 82 1.47 -10.21 23.24
C GLU A 82 0.88 -11.60 23.56
N SER A 83 1.65 -12.68 23.37
CA SER A 83 1.19 -14.04 23.64
C SER A 83 0.90 -14.29 25.12
N GLY A 84 -0.19 -14.99 25.41
CA GLY A 84 -0.62 -15.38 26.75
C GLY A 84 -1.35 -14.28 27.53
N LYS A 85 -1.53 -13.08 26.95
CA LYS A 85 -2.32 -12.01 27.57
C LYS A 85 -3.83 -12.27 27.47
N HIS A 86 -4.28 -12.87 26.39
CA HIS A 86 -5.70 -13.15 26.14
C HIS A 86 -5.87 -14.19 25.02
N GLU A 87 -6.77 -15.17 25.22
CA GLU A 87 -6.96 -16.28 24.28
C GLU A 87 -7.31 -15.82 22.85
N PHE A 88 -8.18 -14.82 22.72
CA PHE A 88 -8.53 -14.28 21.38
C PHE A 88 -7.34 -13.61 20.69
N VAL A 89 -6.43 -12.98 21.45
CA VAL A 89 -5.22 -12.37 20.91
C VAL A 89 -4.25 -13.46 20.45
N ASP A 90 -4.10 -14.52 21.22
CA ASP A 90 -3.26 -15.66 20.87
C ASP A 90 -3.72 -16.34 19.57
N GLN A 91 -5.04 -16.54 19.42
CA GLN A 91 -5.63 -17.08 18.20
C GLN A 91 -5.41 -16.15 17.00
N ALA A 92 -5.59 -14.83 17.20
CA ALA A 92 -5.36 -13.84 16.16
C ALA A 92 -3.88 -13.79 15.72
N ILE A 93 -2.94 -13.84 16.67
CA ILE A 93 -1.50 -13.92 16.39
C ILE A 93 -1.17 -15.20 15.62
N ALA A 94 -1.65 -16.37 16.09
CA ALA A 94 -1.39 -17.64 15.43
C ALA A 94 -1.90 -17.64 13.98
N HIS A 95 -3.08 -17.08 13.73
CA HIS A 95 -3.65 -16.97 12.39
C HIS A 95 -2.89 -15.93 11.53
N GLY A 96 -2.57 -14.78 12.10
CA GLY A 96 -1.93 -13.64 11.44
C GLY A 96 -0.40 -13.71 11.33
N ARG A 97 0.26 -14.73 11.89
CA ARG A 97 1.72 -14.97 11.73
C ARG A 97 2.13 -14.82 10.27
N GLY A 98 3.10 -13.94 10.00
CA GLY A 98 3.59 -13.61 8.66
C GLY A 98 3.06 -12.29 8.09
N VAL A 99 2.00 -11.71 8.66
CA VAL A 99 1.55 -10.36 8.31
C VAL A 99 2.57 -9.32 8.81
N ARG A 100 2.87 -8.35 7.95
CA ARG A 100 3.65 -7.15 8.29
C ARG A 100 2.93 -5.91 7.82
N LEU A 101 3.15 -4.78 8.50
CA LEU A 101 2.65 -3.48 8.07
C LEU A 101 3.59 -2.87 7.04
N LEU A 102 3.10 -2.66 5.83
CA LEU A 102 3.84 -2.08 4.72
C LEU A 102 3.99 -0.57 4.89
N ARG A 103 5.19 -0.05 4.59
CA ARG A 103 5.46 1.39 4.52
C ARG A 103 5.16 1.90 3.10
N GLN A 104 3.88 2.09 2.82
CA GLN A 104 3.38 2.48 1.49
C GLN A 104 3.45 3.98 1.25
N ASP A 105 3.28 4.40 -0.02
CA ASP A 105 3.27 5.81 -0.40
C ASP A 105 2.05 6.54 0.21
N PRO A 106 2.25 7.65 0.96
CA PRO A 106 1.15 8.34 1.62
C PRO A 106 0.07 8.88 0.68
N TRP A 107 0.43 9.26 -0.55
CA TRP A 107 -0.52 9.78 -1.52
C TRP A 107 -1.41 8.67 -2.08
N GLU A 108 -0.81 7.54 -2.46
CA GLU A 108 -1.54 6.34 -2.86
C GLU A 108 -2.48 5.85 -1.74
N MET A 109 -2.01 5.84 -0.49
CA MET A 109 -2.82 5.44 0.67
C MET A 109 -4.01 6.37 0.89
N LEU A 110 -3.80 7.69 0.85
CA LEU A 110 -4.89 8.66 1.01
C LEU A 110 -6.02 8.41 0.00
N LEU A 111 -5.69 8.34 -1.29
CA LEU A 111 -6.72 8.14 -2.31
C LEU A 111 -7.34 6.73 -2.23
N THR A 112 -6.53 5.70 -2.01
CA THR A 112 -7.00 4.31 -1.94
C THR A 112 -7.98 4.10 -0.79
N PHE A 113 -7.69 4.67 0.39
CA PHE A 113 -8.61 4.54 1.52
C PHE A 113 -9.81 5.48 1.43
N ILE A 114 -9.72 6.63 0.74
CA ILE A 114 -10.91 7.38 0.32
C ILE A 114 -11.81 6.49 -0.54
N ILE A 115 -11.26 5.76 -1.52
CA ILE A 115 -11.99 4.83 -2.41
C ILE A 115 -12.60 3.67 -1.62
N SER A 116 -11.91 3.19 -0.58
CA SER A 116 -12.31 2.02 0.21
C SER A 116 -13.65 2.15 0.94
N GLN A 117 -14.06 3.38 1.25
CA GLN A 117 -15.23 3.67 2.08
C GLN A 117 -16.47 2.98 1.52
N ARG A 118 -17.10 2.03 2.23
CA ARG A 118 -18.31 1.31 1.75
C ARG A 118 -18.14 0.69 0.35
N LYS A 119 -17.05 -0.05 0.12
CA LYS A 119 -16.75 -0.71 -1.15
C LYS A 119 -16.09 -2.07 -0.87
N SER A 120 -16.36 -3.09 -1.69
CA SER A 120 -15.72 -4.40 -1.56
C SER A 120 -14.29 -4.37 -2.08
N ILE A 121 -13.42 -5.22 -1.54
CA ILE A 121 -12.00 -5.30 -1.96
C ILE A 121 -11.85 -5.41 -3.49
N PRO A 122 -12.54 -6.31 -4.21
CA PRO A 122 -12.40 -6.39 -5.67
C PRO A 122 -12.79 -5.10 -6.39
N ALA A 123 -13.80 -4.40 -5.88
CA ALA A 123 -14.23 -3.14 -6.47
C ALA A 123 -13.25 -2.01 -6.16
N ILE A 124 -12.59 -2.00 -4.99
CA ILE A 124 -11.52 -1.06 -4.64
C ILE A 124 -10.36 -1.23 -5.61
N ILE A 125 -9.85 -2.47 -5.74
CA ILE A 125 -8.75 -2.82 -6.66
C ILE A 125 -9.08 -2.34 -8.08
N LYS A 126 -10.29 -2.64 -8.58
CA LYS A 126 -10.72 -2.19 -9.92
C LYS A 126 -10.69 -0.67 -10.08
N SER A 127 -11.11 0.08 -9.07
CA SER A 127 -11.11 1.55 -9.12
C SER A 127 -9.69 2.13 -9.02
N VAL A 128 -8.83 1.55 -8.19
CA VAL A 128 -7.41 1.93 -8.07
C VAL A 128 -6.67 1.68 -9.38
N GLU A 129 -6.80 0.48 -9.96
CA GLU A 129 -6.19 0.17 -11.26
C GLU A 129 -6.75 1.05 -12.39
N ALA A 130 -8.04 1.41 -12.35
CA ALA A 130 -8.63 2.33 -13.34
C ALA A 130 -8.06 3.75 -13.23
N LEU A 131 -7.69 4.22 -12.03
CA LEU A 131 -6.99 5.50 -11.86
C LEU A 131 -5.56 5.42 -12.39
N SER A 132 -4.84 4.35 -12.06
CA SER A 132 -3.50 4.07 -12.58
C SER A 132 -3.47 4.00 -14.10
N GLU A 133 -4.42 3.31 -14.73
CA GLU A 133 -4.49 3.23 -16.19
C GLU A 133 -4.77 4.57 -16.85
N LYS A 134 -5.66 5.36 -16.25
CA LYS A 134 -6.13 6.64 -16.81
C LYS A 134 -5.08 7.75 -16.69
N TYR A 135 -4.39 7.85 -15.55
CA TYR A 135 -3.54 8.99 -15.21
C TYR A 135 -2.07 8.61 -14.96
N GLY A 136 -1.78 7.35 -14.65
CA GLY A 136 -0.42 6.92 -14.33
C GLY A 136 0.47 6.79 -15.55
N HIS A 137 1.72 7.23 -15.41
CA HIS A 137 2.77 6.91 -16.36
C HIS A 137 3.16 5.42 -16.32
N ASP A 138 3.91 5.00 -17.34
CA ASP A 138 4.33 3.61 -17.50
C ASP A 138 5.56 3.28 -16.65
N ILE A 139 5.50 2.18 -15.91
CA ILE A 139 6.65 1.53 -15.28
C ILE A 139 7.02 0.33 -16.14
N VAL A 140 8.20 0.36 -16.76
CA VAL A 140 8.69 -0.72 -17.61
C VAL A 140 9.61 -1.62 -16.80
N THR A 141 9.23 -2.88 -16.65
CA THR A 141 10.04 -3.92 -16.01
C THR A 141 10.52 -4.92 -17.07
N GLU A 142 11.39 -5.86 -16.68
CA GLU A 142 11.77 -6.97 -17.56
C GLU A 142 10.61 -7.94 -17.82
N GLN A 143 9.61 -7.96 -16.92
CA GLN A 143 8.51 -8.92 -16.91
C GLN A 143 7.28 -8.38 -17.66
N GLU A 144 6.89 -7.13 -17.40
CA GLU A 144 5.70 -6.51 -17.98
C GLU A 144 5.79 -4.96 -17.98
N ARG A 145 4.87 -4.32 -18.71
CA ARG A 145 4.60 -2.88 -18.60
C ARG A 145 3.46 -2.67 -17.60
N LEU A 146 3.74 -1.91 -16.55
CA LEU A 146 2.80 -1.56 -15.49
C LEU A 146 2.41 -0.09 -15.58
N LYS A 147 1.37 0.29 -14.85
CA LYS A 147 0.98 1.67 -14.61
C LYS A 147 1.31 2.08 -13.19
N ALA A 148 2.01 3.21 -13.02
CA ALA A 148 2.22 3.81 -11.70
C ALA A 148 0.88 4.20 -11.06
N PHE A 149 0.86 4.37 -9.74
CA PHE A 149 -0.23 5.14 -9.14
C PHE A 149 0.02 6.62 -9.49
N PRO A 150 -0.97 7.34 -10.03
CA PRO A 150 -0.72 8.67 -10.55
C PRO A 150 -0.33 9.63 -9.43
N SER A 151 0.71 10.41 -9.65
CA SER A 151 1.12 11.51 -8.77
C SER A 151 0.03 12.58 -8.69
N PRO A 152 0.04 13.44 -7.64
CA PRO A 152 -0.87 14.57 -7.56
C PRO A 152 -0.84 15.46 -8.82
N GLU A 153 0.35 15.68 -9.37
CA GLU A 153 0.57 16.51 -10.56
C GLU A 153 -0.01 15.87 -11.83
N GLU A 154 0.12 14.55 -12.00
CA GLU A 154 -0.52 13.82 -13.12
C GLU A 154 -2.05 13.90 -13.08
N MET A 155 -2.63 14.14 -11.89
CA MET A 155 -4.06 14.27 -11.68
C MET A 155 -4.56 15.72 -11.61
N LYS A 156 -3.70 16.74 -11.80
CA LYS A 156 -4.07 18.14 -11.53
C LYS A 156 -5.25 18.66 -12.36
N ASP A 157 -5.41 18.14 -13.57
CA ASP A 157 -6.47 18.51 -14.52
C ASP A 157 -7.59 17.47 -14.58
N ALA A 158 -7.61 16.51 -13.65
CA ALA A 158 -8.63 15.48 -13.58
C ALA A 158 -10.02 16.10 -13.42
N THR A 159 -10.95 15.67 -14.26
CA THR A 159 -12.33 16.18 -14.24
C THR A 159 -13.27 15.23 -13.49
N GLU A 160 -14.42 15.76 -13.05
CA GLU A 160 -15.47 14.93 -12.43
C GLU A 160 -15.92 13.77 -13.33
N GLU A 161 -16.06 14.02 -14.63
CA GLU A 161 -16.51 13.03 -15.61
C GLU A 161 -15.51 11.89 -15.76
N GLU A 162 -14.23 12.21 -15.88
CA GLU A 162 -13.18 11.20 -16.02
C GLU A 162 -13.00 10.37 -14.75
N LEU A 163 -13.01 11.02 -13.58
CA LEU A 163 -12.96 10.32 -12.30
C LEU A 163 -14.20 9.45 -12.07
N ALA A 164 -15.38 9.89 -12.52
CA ALA A 164 -16.59 9.06 -12.46
C ALA A 164 -16.44 7.78 -13.29
N ALA A 165 -15.77 7.84 -14.44
CA ALA A 165 -15.49 6.68 -15.29
C ALA A 165 -14.58 5.63 -14.61
N CYS A 166 -13.78 6.02 -13.60
CA CYS A 166 -12.97 5.10 -12.78
C CYS A 166 -13.78 4.36 -11.68
N GLY A 167 -15.12 4.50 -11.68
CA GLY A 167 -16.01 3.77 -10.77
C GLY A 167 -15.96 4.27 -9.31
N LEU A 168 -15.61 5.54 -9.10
CA LEU A 168 -15.47 6.14 -7.76
C LEU A 168 -16.84 6.47 -7.12
N GLY A 169 -17.87 6.68 -7.94
CA GLY A 169 -19.23 7.04 -7.50
C GLY A 169 -19.25 8.38 -6.77
N TYR A 170 -19.94 8.45 -5.62
CA TYR A 170 -20.02 9.70 -4.84
C TYR A 170 -18.67 10.21 -4.30
N ARG A 171 -17.60 9.43 -4.41
CA ARG A 171 -16.25 9.76 -3.94
C ARG A 171 -15.47 10.62 -4.93
N VAL A 172 -15.99 10.87 -6.14
CA VAL A 172 -15.36 11.76 -7.13
C VAL A 172 -14.97 13.10 -6.50
N LYS A 173 -15.91 13.76 -5.80
CA LYS A 173 -15.66 15.03 -5.11
C LYS A 173 -14.62 14.95 -3.98
N TYR A 174 -14.43 13.78 -3.37
CA TYR A 174 -13.42 13.57 -2.32
C TYR A 174 -12.02 13.48 -2.92
N ILE A 175 -11.90 12.76 -4.04
CA ILE A 175 -10.65 12.63 -4.78
C ILE A 175 -10.24 13.98 -5.37
N LEU A 176 -11.17 14.75 -5.93
CA LEU A 176 -10.90 16.11 -6.41
C LEU A 176 -10.42 17.05 -5.30
N ASP A 177 -11.04 16.99 -4.12
CA ASP A 177 -10.60 17.80 -2.97
C ASP A 177 -9.20 17.41 -2.51
N ALA A 178 -8.89 16.11 -2.44
CA ALA A 178 -7.55 15.60 -2.11
C ALA A 178 -6.49 16.08 -3.12
N ILE A 179 -6.76 15.93 -4.42
CA ILE A 179 -5.90 16.42 -5.52
C ILE A 179 -5.63 17.91 -5.36
N LYS A 180 -6.70 18.71 -5.15
CA LYS A 180 -6.60 20.16 -5.02
C LYS A 180 -5.74 20.56 -3.82
N LYS A 181 -5.99 19.98 -2.64
CA LYS A 181 -5.27 20.30 -1.39
C LYS A 181 -3.80 19.94 -1.45
N VAL A 182 -3.47 18.80 -2.06
CA VAL A 182 -2.07 18.38 -2.22
C VAL A 182 -1.35 19.24 -3.25
N ASN A 183 -1.94 19.47 -4.43
CA ASN A 183 -1.33 20.30 -5.47
C ASN A 183 -1.21 21.79 -5.10
N SER A 184 -2.12 22.32 -4.28
CA SER A 184 -2.02 23.69 -3.77
C SER A 184 -1.00 23.86 -2.65
N GLY A 185 -0.49 22.76 -2.08
CA GLY A 185 0.37 22.75 -0.90
C GLY A 185 -0.37 22.96 0.43
N GLU A 186 -1.71 23.04 0.43
CA GLU A 186 -2.52 23.11 1.66
C GLU A 186 -2.35 21.85 2.52
N LEU A 187 -2.19 20.69 1.88
CA LEU A 187 -1.85 19.43 2.52
C LEU A 187 -0.52 18.90 1.98
N ASN A 188 0.54 19.05 2.76
CA ASN A 188 1.84 18.47 2.47
C ASN A 188 1.99 17.14 3.24
N LEU A 189 1.87 16.02 2.53
CA LEU A 189 1.87 14.68 3.12
C LEU A 189 3.21 14.32 3.80
N GLN A 190 4.33 14.78 3.26
CA GLN A 190 5.64 14.58 3.86
C GLN A 190 5.80 15.39 5.15
N ALA A 191 5.29 16.62 5.19
CA ALA A 191 5.39 17.48 6.36
C ALA A 191 4.50 17.00 7.52
N ILE A 192 3.31 16.46 7.23
CA ILE A 192 2.42 15.97 8.29
C ILE A 192 2.85 14.62 8.86
N ALA A 193 3.65 13.83 8.14
CA ALA A 193 4.12 12.51 8.59
C ALA A 193 4.99 12.58 9.88
N GLU A 194 5.59 13.73 10.15
CA GLU A 194 6.40 14.00 11.34
C GLU A 194 5.58 14.55 12.53
N LEU A 195 4.27 14.76 12.35
CA LEU A 195 3.40 15.26 13.41
C LEU A 195 3.03 14.15 14.41
N PRO A 196 2.73 14.51 15.68
CA PRO A 196 2.07 13.59 16.60
C PRO A 196 0.71 13.11 16.06
N ASP A 197 0.32 11.89 16.42
CA ASP A 197 -0.89 11.21 15.92
C ASP A 197 -2.14 12.09 15.89
N ASP A 198 -2.46 12.79 16.98
CA ASP A 198 -3.65 13.65 17.03
C ASP A 198 -3.61 14.77 15.98
N ALA A 199 -2.46 15.42 15.83
CA ALA A 199 -2.29 16.50 14.86
C ALA A 199 -2.24 15.98 13.41
N LEU A 200 -1.66 14.80 13.19
CA LEU A 200 -1.68 14.11 11.90
C LEU A 200 -3.13 13.77 11.49
N LEU A 201 -3.90 13.16 12.40
CA LEU A 201 -5.30 12.82 12.19
C LEU A 201 -6.14 14.06 11.87
N GLU A 202 -5.99 15.14 12.65
CA GLU A 202 -6.68 16.41 12.40
C GLU A 202 -6.37 16.97 11.00
N LYS A 203 -5.11 16.90 10.57
CA LYS A 203 -4.70 17.35 9.22
C LYS A 203 -5.32 16.50 8.11
N LEU A 204 -5.26 15.18 8.23
CA LEU A 204 -5.85 14.27 7.24
C LEU A 204 -7.37 14.46 7.13
N GLN A 205 -8.06 14.68 8.25
CA GLN A 205 -9.51 14.91 8.29
C GLN A 205 -9.96 16.24 7.68
N THR A 206 -9.03 17.13 7.30
CA THR A 206 -9.37 18.33 6.52
C THR A 206 -9.73 18.02 5.07
N VAL A 207 -9.39 16.82 4.58
CA VAL A 207 -9.74 16.35 3.24
C VAL A 207 -11.19 15.88 3.22
N MET A 208 -11.96 16.36 2.25
CA MET A 208 -13.37 15.99 2.09
C MET A 208 -13.50 14.46 1.95
N GLY A 209 -14.31 13.86 2.82
CA GLY A 209 -14.53 12.41 2.81
C GLY A 209 -13.48 11.60 3.56
N VAL A 210 -12.51 12.24 4.22
CA VAL A 210 -11.61 11.56 5.18
C VAL A 210 -12.17 11.72 6.59
N GLY A 211 -12.78 10.64 7.09
CA GLY A 211 -13.18 10.52 8.49
C GLY A 211 -12.13 9.79 9.33
N ILE A 212 -12.40 9.60 10.62
CA ILE A 212 -11.49 8.92 11.56
C ILE A 212 -10.98 7.57 11.06
N LYS A 213 -11.83 6.76 10.43
CA LYS A 213 -11.42 5.47 9.87
C LYS A 213 -10.38 5.64 8.77
N VAL A 214 -10.61 6.56 7.83
CA VAL A 214 -9.73 6.74 6.66
C VAL A 214 -8.41 7.37 7.10
N ALA A 215 -8.44 8.29 8.09
CA ALA A 215 -7.23 8.90 8.63
C ALA A 215 -6.35 7.93 9.43
N ASN A 216 -6.94 6.88 10.04
CA ASN A 216 -6.18 5.83 10.75
C ASN A 216 -5.64 4.73 9.82
N CYS A 217 -6.15 4.64 8.59
CA CYS A 217 -5.65 3.70 7.59
C CYS A 217 -4.49 4.33 6.83
#